data_AF-A0A662YDW2-F1
#
_entry.id   AF-A0A662YDW2-F1
#
_cell.length_a   1.000
_cell.length_b   1.000
_cell.length_c   1.000
_cell.angle_alpha   90.00
_cell.angle_beta   90.00
_cell.angle_gamma   90.00
#
_symmetry.space_group_name_H-M   'P 1'
#
loop_
_entity.id
_entity.type
_entity.pdbx_description
1 polymer ?
#
loop_
_entity_poly.entity_id
_entity_poly.type
_entity_poly.pdbx_seq_one_letter_code
_entity_poly.pdbx_strand_id
1 'polypeptide(L)'
;MLRNSLFSAAVAWLLALCIAQGNVRSGLESDQQTYRWFLTVKILWFDGFYWSFALAASVTKLLPERFYINSTPSTLSSGQILAKLVPRVLPYAVGVTFISVAGGVGVTFLSLSTAKFKLDLYWTLLCCTFFVVSADTHTRHIFKTETVGGQTRELRLQGPSKAPDPARPRRNSPSTREFLHVLTQNLPFVVSIVLSAVYPHAVSFISIRSERDLAVLSICSFSFKVLAQELVKMYLNKQKRAPSTRSMAILVAAPTILIDTQLRTMLLWQGNNSLTLVGSVLLALIEIVLRSIRALHVRRQVQRIQSQSQSPSAASVVSIERLTLASSPSSLNLRGVIHFQTLMRLHAAEIYADMHAEYIAMGCSYAILFLFGSHPRFHLNNNASADSSSITHTVSFVTIVLQLGIAVVVDFVATGVEIHSGVDFASFNEDGAYLASFMAAVAVANIHISSSIYLRSQ
;
A
#
# COMPACT_ATOMS: atom_id res chain seq x y z
N MET A 1 -5.93 8.62 12.33
CA MET A 1 -5.05 8.66 11.13
C MET A 1 -3.59 8.84 11.54
N LEU A 2 -3.19 10.03 12.01
CA LEU A 2 -1.79 10.38 12.34
C LEU A 2 -1.05 9.34 13.18
N ARG A 3 -1.67 8.81 14.25
CA ARG A 3 -1.09 7.74 15.08
C ARG A 3 -0.61 6.53 14.27
N ASN A 4 -1.43 6.07 13.32
CA ASN A 4 -1.11 4.88 12.53
C ASN A 4 -0.03 5.19 11.49
N SER A 5 -0.08 6.37 10.87
CA SER A 5 0.94 6.83 9.91
C SER A 5 2.29 7.03 10.59
N LEU A 6 2.32 7.63 11.78
CA LEU A 6 3.52 7.78 12.61
C LEU A 6 4.08 6.42 13.06
N PHE A 7 3.22 5.46 13.40
CA PHE A 7 3.64 4.10 13.70
C PHE A 7 4.32 3.45 12.48
N SER A 8 3.72 3.53 11.29
CA SER A 8 4.32 3.01 10.05
C SER A 8 5.65 3.72 9.71
N ALA A 9 5.73 5.05 9.93
CA ALA A 9 6.97 5.80 9.76
C ALA A 9 8.06 5.35 10.76
N ALA A 10 7.73 5.19 12.05
CA ALA A 10 8.68 4.71 13.05
C ALA A 10 9.23 3.32 12.73
N VAL A 11 8.37 2.42 12.22
CA VAL A 11 8.77 1.10 11.72
C VAL A 11 9.72 1.22 10.52
N ALA A 12 9.43 2.12 9.58
CA ALA A 12 10.30 2.38 8.43
C ALA A 12 11.68 2.89 8.87
N TRP A 13 11.72 3.79 9.85
CA TRP A 13 12.97 4.26 10.46
C TRP A 13 13.74 3.14 11.13
N LEU A 14 13.07 2.28 11.90
CA LEU A 14 13.71 1.14 12.56
C LEU A 14 14.32 0.16 11.54
N LEU A 15 13.59 -0.16 10.47
CA LEU A 15 14.12 -1.02 9.41
C LEU A 15 15.30 -0.35 8.68
N ALA A 16 15.19 0.93 8.35
CA ALA A 16 16.25 1.67 7.69
C ALA A 16 17.52 1.70 8.57
N LEU A 17 17.36 1.85 9.90
CA LEU A 17 18.45 1.77 10.88
C LEU A 17 19.10 0.38 10.86
N CYS A 18 18.30 -0.69 10.92
CA CYS A 18 18.80 -2.06 10.85
C CYS A 18 19.55 -2.35 9.53
N ILE A 19 19.06 -1.83 8.40
CA ILE A 19 19.71 -1.96 7.10
C ILE A 19 21.02 -1.17 7.08
N ALA A 20 21.04 0.07 7.57
CA ALA A 20 22.23 0.91 7.59
C ALA A 20 23.34 0.32 8.48
N GLN A 21 22.98 -0.31 9.60
CA GLN A 21 23.96 -0.99 10.47
C GLN A 21 24.56 -2.25 9.82
N GLY A 22 23.87 -2.88 8.87
CA GLY A 22 24.32 -4.13 8.26
C GLY A 22 24.45 -5.26 9.29
N ASN A 23 25.49 -6.09 9.14
CA ASN A 23 25.75 -7.20 10.06
C ASN A 23 26.38 -6.72 11.39
N VAL A 24 25.57 -6.50 12.41
CA VAL A 24 26.08 -6.08 13.75
C VAL A 24 26.98 -7.16 14.39
N ARG A 25 26.80 -8.44 14.03
CA ARG A 25 27.57 -9.55 14.63
C ARG A 25 28.99 -9.68 14.09
N SER A 26 29.31 -9.12 12.92
CA SER A 26 30.66 -9.22 12.39
C SER A 26 31.65 -8.28 13.09
N GLY A 27 31.17 -7.30 13.88
CA GLY A 27 32.02 -6.27 14.50
C GLY A 27 32.67 -5.31 13.50
N LEU A 28 32.40 -5.48 12.20
CA LEU A 28 32.88 -4.64 11.11
C LEU A 28 31.86 -3.56 10.79
N GLU A 29 32.34 -2.34 10.53
CA GLU A 29 31.51 -1.26 10.00
C GLU A 29 30.87 -1.66 8.66
N SER A 30 29.71 -1.09 8.34
CA SER A 30 28.91 -1.49 7.17
C SER A 30 29.64 -1.28 5.83
N ASP A 31 30.59 -0.37 5.78
CA ASP A 31 31.45 -0.07 4.63
C ASP A 31 32.50 -1.15 4.39
N GLN A 32 32.95 -1.86 5.44
CA GLN A 32 33.94 -2.92 5.36
C GLN A 32 33.34 -4.30 5.03
N GLN A 33 32.03 -4.47 5.19
CA GLN A 33 31.34 -5.74 4.92
C GLN A 33 31.23 -6.04 3.42
N THR A 34 31.53 -7.27 2.97
CA THR A 34 31.37 -7.64 1.54
C THR A 34 29.94 -7.37 1.06
N TYR A 35 29.78 -6.91 -0.19
CA TYR A 35 28.46 -6.63 -0.80
C TYR A 35 27.45 -7.78 -0.60
N ARG A 36 27.88 -9.02 -0.77
CA ARG A 36 27.05 -10.22 -0.57
C ARG A 36 26.55 -10.36 0.86
N TRP A 37 27.42 -10.18 1.85
CA TRP A 37 27.06 -10.25 3.27
C TRP A 37 26.08 -9.15 3.66
N PHE A 38 26.34 -7.93 3.19
CA PHE A 38 25.43 -6.80 3.40
C PHE A 38 24.06 -7.05 2.76
N LEU A 39 24.04 -7.56 1.52
CA LEU A 39 22.81 -7.91 0.80
C LEU A 39 22.00 -8.99 1.53
N THR A 40 22.66 -10.03 2.03
CA THR A 40 22.01 -11.09 2.82
C THR A 40 21.34 -10.52 4.07
N VAL A 41 22.06 -9.69 4.84
CA VAL A 41 21.50 -9.11 6.07
C VAL A 41 20.37 -8.12 5.76
N LYS A 42 20.48 -7.33 4.68
CA LYS A 42 19.40 -6.47 4.19
C LYS A 42 18.12 -7.27 3.91
N ILE A 43 18.23 -8.39 3.19
CA ILE A 43 17.10 -9.27 2.86
C ILE A 43 16.51 -9.89 4.14
N LEU A 44 17.34 -10.36 5.06
CA LEU A 44 16.89 -10.94 6.33
C LEU A 44 16.10 -9.93 7.19
N TRP A 45 16.61 -8.70 7.34
CA TRP A 45 15.88 -7.66 8.07
C TRP A 45 14.57 -7.33 7.40
N PHE A 46 14.57 -7.19 6.07
CA PHE A 46 13.35 -6.91 5.32
C PHE A 46 12.30 -8.02 5.50
N ASP A 47 12.66 -9.28 5.26
CA ASP A 47 11.75 -10.43 5.39
C ASP A 47 11.17 -10.52 6.81
N GLY A 48 12.01 -10.39 7.84
CA GLY A 48 11.58 -10.44 9.24
C GLY A 48 10.55 -9.37 9.59
N PHE A 49 10.79 -8.12 9.19
CA PHE A 49 9.83 -7.04 9.38
C PHE A 49 8.57 -7.26 8.55
N TYR A 50 8.71 -7.57 7.26
CA TYR A 50 7.60 -7.70 6.34
C TYR A 50 6.64 -8.82 6.76
N TRP A 51 7.15 -9.97 7.17
CA TRP A 51 6.32 -11.08 7.64
C TRP A 51 5.62 -10.78 8.95
N SER A 52 6.29 -10.07 9.87
CA SER A 52 5.68 -9.67 11.15
C SER A 52 4.43 -8.82 10.90
N PHE A 53 4.50 -7.86 9.99
CA PHE A 53 3.35 -7.01 9.65
C PHE A 53 2.31 -7.71 8.80
N ALA A 54 2.71 -8.61 7.88
CA ALA A 54 1.77 -9.44 7.14
C ALA A 54 1.00 -10.40 8.06
N LEU A 55 1.65 -11.01 9.06
CA LEU A 55 1.01 -11.81 10.09
C LEU A 55 0.09 -10.97 10.97
N ALA A 56 0.52 -9.78 11.41
CA ALA A 56 -0.33 -8.85 12.15
C ALA A 56 -1.58 -8.44 11.35
N ALA A 57 -1.42 -8.19 10.05
CA ALA A 57 -2.54 -7.92 9.14
C ALA A 57 -3.50 -9.12 9.02
N SER A 58 -2.97 -10.35 8.97
CA SER A 58 -3.79 -11.57 9.00
C SER A 58 -4.52 -11.78 10.32
N VAL A 59 -3.88 -11.52 11.46
CA VAL A 59 -4.50 -11.62 12.79
C VAL A 59 -5.62 -10.59 12.94
N THR A 60 -5.37 -9.34 12.55
CA THR A 60 -6.37 -8.27 12.63
C THR A 60 -7.56 -8.50 11.70
N LYS A 61 -7.38 -9.19 10.57
CA LYS A 61 -8.51 -9.66 9.73
C LYS A 61 -9.42 -10.65 10.45
N LEU A 62 -8.87 -11.49 11.34
CA LEU A 62 -9.61 -12.54 12.05
C LEU A 62 -10.14 -12.12 13.42
N LEU A 63 -9.61 -11.04 13.99
CA LEU A 63 -10.00 -10.52 15.31
C LEU A 63 -11.51 -10.25 15.50
N PRO A 64 -12.26 -9.68 14.54
CA PRO A 64 -13.68 -9.42 14.73
C PRO A 64 -14.56 -10.69 14.68
N GLU A 65 -13.98 -11.84 14.32
CA GLU A 65 -14.74 -13.07 14.10
C GLU A 65 -14.91 -13.91 15.36
N ARG A 66 -16.04 -14.62 15.45
CA ARG A 66 -16.30 -15.61 16.50
C ARG A 66 -15.81 -16.98 16.05
N PHE A 67 -15.08 -17.66 16.92
CA PHE A 67 -14.51 -18.98 16.68
C PHE A 67 -15.32 -20.06 17.40
N TYR A 68 -15.34 -21.26 16.84
CA TYR A 68 -15.84 -22.43 17.56
C TYR A 68 -14.74 -22.99 18.46
N ILE A 69 -14.95 -22.91 19.78
CA ILE A 69 -14.14 -23.59 20.79
C ILE A 69 -15.04 -24.60 21.47
N ASN A 70 -14.73 -25.89 21.36
CA ASN A 70 -15.52 -26.97 21.97
C ASN A 70 -17.03 -26.83 21.67
N SER A 71 -17.38 -26.55 20.41
CA SER A 71 -18.76 -26.33 19.94
C SER A 71 -19.48 -25.09 20.47
N THR A 72 -18.80 -24.21 21.22
CA THR A 72 -19.33 -22.92 21.68
C THR A 72 -18.70 -21.74 20.93
N PRO A 73 -19.50 -20.76 20.47
CA PRO A 73 -18.99 -19.58 19.79
C PRO A 73 -18.36 -18.61 20.81
N SER A 74 -17.07 -18.33 20.67
CA SER A 74 -16.34 -17.40 21.53
C SER A 74 -15.39 -16.51 20.74
N THR A 75 -15.08 -15.33 21.27
CA THR A 75 -14.10 -14.41 20.68
C THR A 75 -12.71 -14.76 21.17
N LEU A 76 -11.75 -14.91 20.26
CA LEU A 76 -10.36 -15.18 20.60
C LEU A 76 -9.57 -13.90 20.80
N SER A 77 -8.61 -13.94 21.73
CA SER A 77 -7.60 -12.89 21.85
C SER A 77 -6.63 -12.91 20.67
N SER A 78 -5.96 -11.78 20.40
CA SER A 78 -4.96 -11.67 19.34
C SER A 78 -3.84 -12.70 19.46
N GLY A 79 -3.37 -12.99 20.67
CA GLY A 79 -2.35 -14.00 20.94
C GLY A 79 -2.79 -15.42 20.61
N GLN A 80 -4.05 -15.78 20.88
CA GLN A 80 -4.60 -17.09 20.54
C GLN A 80 -4.77 -17.27 19.02
N ILE A 81 -5.20 -16.22 18.31
CA ILE A 81 -5.27 -16.23 16.84
C ILE A 81 -3.87 -16.37 16.25
N LEU A 82 -2.90 -15.64 16.79
CA LEU A 82 -1.50 -15.73 16.36
C LEU A 82 -0.93 -17.13 16.60
N ALA A 83 -1.16 -17.73 17.77
CA ALA A 83 -0.72 -19.09 18.09
C ALA A 83 -1.32 -20.15 17.16
N LYS A 84 -2.52 -19.91 16.61
CA LYS A 84 -3.13 -20.77 15.58
C LYS A 84 -2.56 -20.54 14.18
N LEU A 85 -2.22 -19.29 13.85
CA LEU A 85 -1.75 -18.91 12.52
C LEU A 85 -0.26 -19.24 12.30
N VAL A 86 0.58 -18.96 13.30
CA VAL A 86 2.04 -19.10 13.21
C VAL A 86 2.47 -20.50 12.79
N PRO A 87 2.01 -21.61 13.40
CA PRO A 87 2.45 -22.95 13.00
C PRO A 87 2.13 -23.30 11.55
N ARG A 88 1.08 -22.67 10.96
CA ARG A 88 0.65 -22.92 9.58
C ARG A 88 1.41 -22.07 8.56
N VAL A 89 1.83 -20.86 8.95
CA VAL A 89 2.48 -19.88 8.06
C VAL A 89 4.00 -19.88 8.20
N LEU A 90 4.53 -20.23 9.38
CA LEU A 90 5.96 -20.20 9.69
C LEU A 90 6.83 -21.05 8.74
N PRO A 91 6.44 -22.26 8.30
CA PRO A 91 7.24 -23.02 7.33
C PRO A 91 7.40 -22.27 6.01
N TYR A 92 6.35 -21.59 5.56
CA TYR A 92 6.40 -20.76 4.35
C TYR A 92 7.25 -19.52 4.55
N ALA A 93 7.18 -18.89 5.73
CA ALA A 93 8.07 -17.79 6.08
C ALA A 93 9.52 -18.26 5.93
N VAL A 94 9.96 -19.23 6.74
CA VAL A 94 11.35 -19.73 6.75
C VAL A 94 11.82 -20.14 5.34
N GLY A 95 10.99 -20.89 4.60
CA GLY A 95 11.29 -21.28 3.23
C GLY A 95 11.46 -20.09 2.28
N VAL A 96 10.58 -19.09 2.38
CA VAL A 96 10.66 -17.85 1.57
C VAL A 96 11.92 -17.06 1.88
N THR A 97 12.35 -16.92 3.14
CA THR A 97 13.63 -16.24 3.42
C THR A 97 14.80 -17.00 2.84
N PHE A 98 14.81 -18.33 2.99
CA PHE A 98 15.92 -19.11 2.45
C PHE A 98 16.02 -18.93 0.92
N ILE A 99 14.88 -18.97 0.22
CA ILE A 99 14.80 -18.74 -1.23
C ILE A 99 15.15 -17.29 -1.60
N SER A 100 14.71 -16.30 -0.81
CA SER A 100 14.98 -14.88 -1.04
C SER A 100 16.47 -14.58 -0.91
N VAL A 101 17.11 -15.09 0.16
CA VAL A 101 18.55 -14.95 0.39
C VAL A 101 19.34 -15.71 -0.66
N ALA A 102 19.00 -16.97 -0.92
CA ALA A 102 19.72 -17.79 -1.90
C ALA A 102 19.63 -17.19 -3.31
N GLY A 103 18.45 -16.74 -3.74
CA GLY A 103 18.30 -16.11 -5.05
C GLY A 103 18.91 -14.71 -5.10
N GLY A 104 18.78 -13.89 -4.06
CA GLY A 104 19.42 -12.57 -3.99
C GLY A 104 20.94 -12.66 -4.07
N VAL A 105 21.55 -13.61 -3.34
CA VAL A 105 22.99 -13.91 -3.44
C VAL A 105 23.33 -14.55 -4.79
N GLY A 106 22.50 -15.46 -5.29
CA GLY A 106 22.64 -16.11 -6.61
C GLY A 106 22.72 -15.10 -7.77
N VAL A 107 21.89 -14.05 -7.73
CA VAL A 107 21.92 -12.94 -8.70
C VAL A 107 23.29 -12.26 -8.72
N THR A 108 23.99 -12.16 -7.58
CA THR A 108 25.34 -11.57 -7.53
C THR A 108 26.43 -12.42 -8.23
N PHE A 109 26.13 -13.68 -8.57
CA PHE A 109 27.04 -14.53 -9.36
C PHE A 109 26.79 -14.42 -10.86
N LEU A 110 25.62 -13.92 -11.28
CA LEU A 110 25.25 -13.73 -12.68
C LEU A 110 25.73 -12.34 -13.13
N SER A 111 26.94 -12.20 -13.71
CA SER A 111 27.53 -11.05 -14.47
C SER A 111 27.08 -9.58 -14.17
N LEU A 112 28.01 -8.61 -14.18
CA LEU A 112 27.76 -7.16 -13.94
C LEU A 112 26.57 -6.53 -14.69
N SER A 113 26.14 -7.08 -15.83
CA SER A 113 24.97 -6.60 -16.56
C SER A 113 23.67 -6.70 -15.74
N THR A 114 23.54 -7.69 -14.86
CA THR A 114 22.36 -7.88 -14.00
C THR A 114 22.23 -6.84 -12.89
N ALA A 115 23.35 -6.23 -12.46
CA ALA A 115 23.37 -5.21 -11.42
C ALA A 115 22.63 -3.93 -11.86
N LYS A 116 22.65 -3.62 -13.16
CA LYS A 116 21.87 -2.52 -13.74
C LYS A 116 20.37 -2.73 -13.62
N PHE A 117 19.91 -3.98 -13.69
CA PHE A 117 18.49 -4.31 -13.66
C PHE A 117 17.95 -4.56 -12.24
N LYS A 118 18.80 -4.48 -11.21
CA LYS A 118 18.42 -4.68 -9.80
C LYS A 118 17.58 -5.95 -9.60
N LEU A 119 18.02 -7.05 -10.21
CA LEU A 119 17.29 -8.33 -10.21
C LEU A 119 17.06 -8.89 -8.81
N ASP A 120 17.94 -8.56 -7.84
CA ASP A 120 17.79 -8.91 -6.43
C ASP A 120 16.52 -8.30 -5.81
N LEU A 121 16.18 -7.06 -6.18
CA LEU A 121 14.97 -6.39 -5.72
C LEU A 121 13.72 -7.12 -6.21
N TYR A 122 13.63 -7.36 -7.52
CA TYR A 122 12.46 -8.01 -8.10
C TYR A 122 12.28 -9.45 -7.62
N TRP A 123 13.39 -10.17 -7.44
CA TRP A 123 13.38 -11.51 -6.86
C TRP A 123 12.80 -11.49 -5.44
N THR A 124 13.30 -10.60 -4.59
CA THR A 124 12.84 -10.50 -3.19
C THR A 124 11.36 -10.09 -3.11
N LEU A 125 10.90 -9.18 -3.98
CA LEU A 125 9.48 -8.80 -4.07
C LEU A 125 8.58 -9.95 -4.54
N LEU A 126 9.05 -10.78 -5.48
CA LEU A 126 8.33 -11.98 -5.92
C LEU A 126 8.17 -12.98 -4.77
N CYS A 127 9.24 -13.23 -4.02
CA CYS A 127 9.24 -14.09 -2.85
C CYS A 127 8.29 -13.57 -1.75
N CYS A 128 8.31 -12.26 -1.48
CA CYS A 128 7.37 -11.62 -0.55
C CYS A 128 5.92 -11.72 -1.00
N THR A 129 5.66 -11.58 -2.30
CA THR A 129 4.32 -11.78 -2.86
C THR A 129 3.82 -13.19 -2.62
N PHE A 130 4.68 -14.19 -2.86
CA PHE A 130 4.34 -15.59 -2.59
C PHE A 130 4.01 -15.82 -1.12
N PHE A 131 4.78 -15.23 -0.20
CA PHE A 131 4.49 -15.30 1.23
C PHE A 131 3.13 -14.69 1.59
N VAL A 132 2.84 -13.47 1.14
CA VAL A 132 1.56 -12.79 1.43
C VAL A 132 0.37 -13.58 0.90
N VAL A 133 0.47 -14.13 -0.30
CA VAL A 133 -0.58 -14.96 -0.88
C VAL A 133 -0.76 -16.25 -0.07
N SER A 134 0.33 -16.87 0.37
CA SER A 134 0.29 -18.06 1.24
C SER A 134 -0.35 -17.75 2.60
N ALA A 135 0.06 -16.65 3.24
CA ALA A 135 -0.50 -16.19 4.51
C ALA A 135 -2.00 -15.86 4.37
N ASP A 136 -2.41 -15.13 3.33
CA ASP A 136 -3.82 -14.81 3.06
C ASP A 136 -4.65 -16.06 2.76
N THR A 137 -4.08 -17.05 2.07
CA THR A 137 -4.73 -18.33 1.79
C THR A 137 -5.01 -19.09 3.10
N HIS A 138 -4.02 -19.19 3.99
CA HIS A 138 -4.21 -19.82 5.30
C HIS A 138 -5.16 -19.03 6.21
N THR A 139 -5.11 -17.71 6.16
CA THR A 139 -6.02 -16.83 6.92
C THR A 139 -7.47 -17.08 6.49
N ARG A 140 -7.73 -17.13 5.18
CA ARG A 140 -9.06 -17.45 4.63
C ARG A 140 -9.49 -18.87 4.92
N HIS A 141 -8.57 -19.82 4.92
CA HIS A 141 -8.86 -21.20 5.30
C HIS A 141 -9.29 -21.31 6.77
N ILE A 142 -8.59 -20.63 7.69
CA ILE A 142 -8.97 -20.53 9.11
C ILE A 142 -10.35 -19.88 9.24
N PHE A 143 -10.57 -18.77 8.53
CA PHE A 143 -11.87 -18.09 8.52
C PHE A 143 -12.99 -19.07 8.12
N LYS A 144 -12.84 -19.77 7.00
CA LYS A 144 -13.87 -20.71 6.52
C LYS A 144 -14.12 -21.88 7.48
N THR A 145 -13.06 -22.46 8.03
CA THR A 145 -13.15 -23.73 8.76
C THR A 145 -13.38 -23.57 10.26
N GLU A 146 -12.87 -22.51 10.88
CA GLU A 146 -12.87 -22.33 12.33
C GLU A 146 -13.79 -21.20 12.83
N THR A 147 -14.24 -20.28 11.97
CA THR A 147 -15.14 -19.19 12.40
C THR A 147 -16.61 -19.46 12.09
N VAL A 148 -17.48 -18.91 12.93
CA VAL A 148 -18.94 -18.96 12.78
C VAL A 148 -19.36 -18.26 11.49
N GLY A 149 -18.79 -17.08 11.22
CA GLY A 149 -19.09 -16.29 10.02
C GLY A 149 -18.70 -17.02 8.73
N GLY A 150 -17.53 -17.67 8.73
CA GLY A 150 -17.05 -18.45 7.59
C GLY A 150 -17.92 -19.66 7.28
N GLN A 151 -18.24 -20.47 8.29
CA GLN A 151 -19.08 -21.66 8.11
C GLN A 151 -20.51 -21.28 7.70
N THR A 152 -21.10 -20.26 8.32
CA THR A 152 -22.44 -19.77 7.95
C THR A 152 -22.49 -19.30 6.49
N ARG A 153 -21.42 -18.64 6.03
CA ARG A 153 -21.30 -18.19 4.64
C ARG A 153 -21.15 -19.35 3.67
N GLU A 154 -20.38 -20.38 4.01
CA GLU A 154 -20.25 -21.57 3.18
C GLU A 154 -21.56 -22.35 3.09
N LEU A 155 -22.29 -22.50 4.20
CA LEU A 155 -23.62 -23.12 4.20
C LEU A 155 -24.62 -22.36 3.30
N ARG A 156 -24.62 -21.02 3.34
CA ARG A 156 -25.45 -20.21 2.44
C ARG A 156 -25.07 -20.37 0.96
N LEU A 157 -23.79 -20.61 0.65
CA LEU A 157 -23.31 -20.79 -0.72
C LEU A 157 -23.53 -22.21 -1.25
N GLN A 158 -23.52 -23.22 -0.39
CA GLN A 158 -23.75 -24.61 -0.77
C GLN A 158 -25.24 -24.98 -0.87
N GLY A 159 -26.12 -24.15 -0.29
CA GLY A 159 -27.57 -24.34 -0.32
C GLY A 159 -28.04 -25.50 0.58
N PRO A 160 -29.36 -25.65 0.80
CA PRO A 160 -29.92 -26.65 1.71
C PRO A 160 -29.62 -28.11 1.32
N SER A 161 -29.27 -28.37 0.06
CA SER A 161 -29.17 -29.73 -0.49
C SER A 161 -27.83 -30.43 -0.30
N LYS A 162 -26.81 -29.77 0.27
CA LYS A 162 -25.53 -30.41 0.62
C LYS A 162 -25.26 -30.24 2.10
N ALA A 163 -25.89 -31.10 2.90
CA ALA A 163 -25.45 -31.30 4.28
C ALA A 163 -23.96 -31.68 4.26
N PRO A 164 -23.11 -31.09 5.13
CA PRO A 164 -21.72 -31.51 5.25
C PRO A 164 -21.69 -32.97 5.66
N ASP A 165 -21.07 -33.81 4.82
CA ASP A 165 -20.91 -35.23 5.09
C ASP A 165 -20.01 -35.41 6.33
N PRO A 166 -20.53 -35.90 7.48
CA PRO A 166 -19.79 -35.98 8.74
C PRO A 166 -18.59 -36.93 8.66
N ALA A 167 -18.56 -37.82 7.65
CA ALA A 167 -17.48 -38.77 7.43
C ALA A 167 -16.29 -38.21 6.65
N ARG A 168 -16.39 -37.01 6.04
CA ARG A 168 -15.29 -36.48 5.23
C ARG A 168 -14.24 -35.81 6.14
N PRO A 169 -12.98 -36.31 6.18
CA PRO A 169 -11.96 -35.69 7.00
C PRO A 169 -11.77 -34.23 6.57
N ARG A 170 -11.90 -33.31 7.53
CA ARG A 170 -11.63 -31.89 7.32
C ARG A 170 -10.17 -31.75 6.88
N ARG A 171 -9.97 -31.16 5.70
CA ARG A 171 -8.62 -30.95 5.16
C ARG A 171 -7.89 -29.95 6.06
N ASN A 172 -6.72 -30.33 6.56
CA ASN A 172 -5.92 -29.46 7.43
C ASN A 172 -5.17 -28.36 6.66
N SER A 173 -5.16 -28.43 5.32
CA SER A 173 -4.45 -27.49 4.44
C SER A 173 -5.30 -27.04 3.26
N PRO A 174 -5.12 -25.78 2.79
CA PRO A 174 -5.80 -25.27 1.62
C PRO A 174 -5.38 -26.03 0.36
N SER A 175 -6.29 -26.11 -0.62
CA SER A 175 -5.98 -26.70 -1.92
C SER A 175 -5.18 -25.75 -2.82
N THR A 176 -4.45 -26.30 -3.80
CA THR A 176 -3.74 -25.51 -4.83
C THR A 176 -4.68 -24.59 -5.62
N ARG A 177 -5.92 -25.03 -5.85
CA ARG A 177 -6.97 -24.22 -6.51
C ARG A 177 -7.38 -23.02 -5.66
N GLU A 178 -7.45 -23.18 -4.34
CA GLU A 178 -7.72 -22.06 -3.43
C GLU A 178 -6.57 -21.06 -3.43
N PHE A 179 -5.33 -21.54 -3.42
CA PHE A 179 -4.16 -20.67 -3.56
C PHE A 179 -4.20 -19.86 -4.87
N LEU A 180 -4.46 -20.50 -6.01
CA LEU A 180 -4.55 -19.82 -7.30
C LEU A 180 -5.70 -18.79 -7.33
N HIS A 181 -6.82 -19.12 -6.69
CA HIS A 181 -7.94 -18.19 -6.55
C HIS A 181 -7.58 -16.97 -5.68
N VAL A 182 -6.82 -17.16 -4.60
CA VAL A 182 -6.34 -16.06 -3.76
C VAL A 182 -5.27 -15.24 -4.47
N LEU A 183 -4.39 -15.88 -5.25
CA LEU A 183 -3.40 -15.20 -6.09
C LEU A 183 -4.07 -14.27 -7.10
N THR A 184 -5.06 -14.77 -7.85
CA THR A 184 -5.82 -13.96 -8.82
C THR A 184 -6.56 -12.79 -8.18
N GLN A 185 -7.03 -12.94 -6.94
CA GLN A 185 -7.66 -11.83 -6.19
C GLN A 185 -6.65 -10.79 -5.69
N ASN A 186 -5.42 -11.20 -5.38
CA ASN A 186 -4.35 -10.30 -4.94
C ASN A 186 -3.55 -9.71 -6.11
N LEU A 187 -3.78 -10.16 -7.35
CA LEU A 187 -3.06 -9.69 -8.54
C LEU A 187 -3.04 -8.16 -8.71
N PRO A 188 -4.13 -7.40 -8.49
CA PRO A 188 -4.08 -5.93 -8.57
C PRO A 188 -3.10 -5.31 -7.58
N PHE A 189 -2.98 -5.89 -6.38
CA PHE A 189 -2.04 -5.45 -5.36
C PHE A 189 -0.59 -5.78 -5.75
N VAL A 190 -0.37 -6.99 -6.29
CA VAL A 190 0.95 -7.38 -6.81
C VAL A 190 1.40 -6.47 -7.95
N VAL A 191 0.51 -6.21 -8.92
CA VAL A 191 0.77 -5.29 -10.02
C VAL A 191 1.09 -3.90 -9.49
N SER A 192 0.34 -3.42 -8.49
CA SER A 192 0.59 -2.14 -7.85
C SER A 192 1.98 -2.07 -7.20
N ILE A 193 2.39 -3.09 -6.45
CA ILE A 193 3.75 -3.16 -5.86
C ILE A 193 4.83 -3.19 -6.94
N VAL A 194 4.67 -4.02 -7.97
CA VAL A 194 5.65 -4.14 -9.06
C VAL A 194 5.79 -2.81 -9.79
N LEU A 195 4.67 -2.16 -10.15
CA LEU A 195 4.66 -0.85 -10.77
C LEU A 195 5.38 0.18 -9.90
N SER A 196 5.19 0.09 -8.58
CA SER A 196 5.82 0.95 -7.59
C SER A 196 7.30 0.66 -7.34
N ALA A 197 7.82 -0.50 -7.77
CA ALA A 197 9.25 -0.80 -7.79
C ALA A 197 9.90 -0.42 -9.14
N VAL A 198 9.15 -0.58 -10.24
CA VAL A 198 9.57 -0.17 -11.59
C VAL A 198 9.69 1.35 -11.68
N TYR A 199 8.77 2.12 -11.10
CA TYR A 199 8.82 3.58 -11.16
C TYR A 199 10.13 4.15 -10.55
N PRO A 200 10.48 3.87 -9.30
CA PRO A 200 11.73 4.35 -8.70
C PRO A 200 12.98 3.87 -9.46
N HIS A 201 12.96 2.64 -9.97
CA HIS A 201 14.03 2.09 -10.80
C HIS A 201 14.16 2.86 -12.12
N ALA A 202 13.06 3.17 -12.81
CA ALA A 202 13.06 3.99 -14.02
C ALA A 202 13.59 5.41 -13.74
N VAL A 203 13.15 6.03 -12.64
CA VAL A 203 13.61 7.38 -12.26
C VAL A 203 15.10 7.38 -11.91
N SER A 204 15.64 6.28 -11.38
CA SER A 204 17.09 6.18 -11.07
C SER A 204 18.00 6.31 -12.31
N PHE A 205 17.47 6.08 -13.51
CA PHE A 205 18.20 6.30 -14.77
C PHE A 205 18.16 7.75 -15.27
N ILE A 206 17.29 8.60 -14.71
CA ILE A 206 17.13 9.98 -15.14
C ILE A 206 18.19 10.84 -14.45
N SER A 207 19.09 11.43 -15.24
CA SER A 207 20.09 12.37 -14.73
C SER A 207 19.48 13.76 -14.56
N ILE A 208 19.08 14.10 -13.33
CA ILE A 208 18.56 15.44 -12.99
C ILE A 208 19.75 16.40 -12.91
N ARG A 209 19.87 17.32 -13.89
CA ARG A 209 20.97 18.30 -13.95
C ARG A 209 20.49 19.73 -13.74
N SER A 210 19.21 20.01 -13.96
CA SER A 210 18.63 21.35 -13.82
C SER A 210 17.35 21.36 -12.97
N GLU A 211 16.99 22.54 -12.45
CA GLU A 211 15.71 22.76 -11.75
C GLU A 211 14.50 22.47 -12.67
N ARG A 212 14.66 22.65 -13.98
CA ARG A 212 13.62 22.32 -14.97
C ARG A 212 13.41 20.82 -15.07
N ASP A 213 14.48 20.02 -15.05
CA ASP A 213 14.37 18.55 -15.08
C ASP A 213 13.64 18.04 -13.84
N LEU A 214 13.91 18.66 -12.68
CA LEU A 214 13.21 18.35 -11.43
C LEU A 214 11.72 18.74 -11.50
N ALA A 215 11.40 19.90 -12.07
CA ALA A 215 10.01 20.33 -12.24
C ALA A 215 9.25 19.39 -13.19
N VAL A 216 9.86 19.02 -14.33
CA VAL A 216 9.28 18.05 -15.28
C VAL A 216 9.09 16.69 -14.62
N LEU A 217 10.10 16.20 -13.90
CA LEU A 217 10.01 14.95 -13.15
C LEU A 217 8.85 15.01 -12.16
N SER A 218 8.74 16.08 -11.37
CA SER A 218 7.65 16.27 -10.40
C SER A 218 6.27 16.21 -11.07
N ILE A 219 6.09 16.92 -12.19
CA ILE A 219 4.83 16.90 -12.96
C ILE A 219 4.53 15.50 -13.48
N CYS A 220 5.52 14.78 -14.01
CA CYS A 220 5.36 13.40 -14.48
C CYS A 220 5.00 12.45 -13.33
N SER A 221 5.66 12.57 -12.18
CA SER A 221 5.40 11.78 -10.97
C SER A 221 3.98 11.99 -10.46
N PHE A 222 3.52 13.25 -10.38
CA PHE A 222 2.14 13.54 -10.02
C PHE A 222 1.14 12.98 -11.01
N SER A 223 1.39 13.16 -12.31
CA SER A 223 0.53 12.62 -13.36
C SER A 223 0.41 11.10 -13.26
N PHE A 224 1.53 10.43 -12.97
CA PHE A 224 1.57 8.99 -12.76
C PHE A 224 0.83 8.57 -11.49
N LYS A 225 0.97 9.30 -10.37
CA LYS A 225 0.17 9.11 -9.14
C LYS A 225 -1.32 9.20 -9.45
N VAL A 226 -1.77 10.27 -10.11
CA VAL A 226 -3.18 10.45 -10.48
C VAL A 226 -3.66 9.30 -11.36
N LEU A 227 -2.88 8.93 -12.39
CA LEU A 227 -3.23 7.83 -13.29
C LEU A 227 -3.38 6.51 -12.54
N ALA A 228 -2.45 6.18 -11.62
CA ALA A 228 -2.52 4.97 -10.81
C ALA A 228 -3.79 4.95 -9.93
N GLN A 229 -4.13 6.08 -9.31
CA GLN A 229 -5.34 6.23 -8.49
C GLN A 229 -6.61 6.03 -9.34
N GLU A 230 -6.68 6.61 -10.55
CA GLU A 230 -7.81 6.45 -11.46
C GLU A 230 -7.95 5.03 -12.00
N LEU A 231 -6.84 4.35 -12.31
CA LEU A 231 -6.85 2.95 -12.75
C LEU A 231 -7.40 2.03 -11.65
N VAL A 232 -7.01 2.25 -10.39
CA VAL A 232 -7.56 1.51 -9.25
C VAL A 232 -9.06 1.76 -9.09
N LYS A 233 -9.52 3.01 -9.19
CA LYS A 233 -10.94 3.35 -9.13
C LYS A 233 -11.74 2.70 -10.25
N MET A 234 -11.24 2.76 -11.49
CA MET A 234 -11.86 2.12 -12.64
C MET A 234 -11.96 0.60 -12.44
N TYR A 235 -10.90 -0.04 -11.93
CA TYR A 235 -10.89 -1.47 -11.64
C TYR A 235 -11.95 -1.85 -10.58
N LEU A 236 -12.01 -1.11 -9.47
CA LEU A 236 -12.96 -1.38 -8.39
C LEU A 236 -14.41 -1.12 -8.80
N ASN A 237 -14.65 -0.06 -9.59
CA ASN A 237 -15.98 0.26 -10.10
C ASN A 237 -16.51 -0.81 -11.08
N LYS A 238 -15.62 -1.52 -11.78
CA LYS A 238 -15.98 -2.64 -12.67
C LYS A 238 -16.30 -3.94 -11.92
N GLN A 239 -16.05 -4.04 -10.62
CA GLN A 239 -16.35 -5.25 -9.87
C GLN A 239 -17.85 -5.41 -9.59
N LYS A 240 -18.37 -6.64 -9.77
CA LYS A 240 -19.79 -6.97 -9.52
C LYS A 240 -20.19 -6.92 -8.04
N ARG A 241 -19.22 -6.94 -7.13
CA ARG A 241 -19.45 -6.83 -5.67
C ARG A 241 -19.01 -5.45 -5.22
N ALA A 242 -19.75 -4.88 -4.27
CA ALA A 242 -19.34 -3.65 -3.61
C ALA A 242 -17.88 -3.82 -3.10
N PRO A 243 -16.94 -3.00 -3.59
CA PRO A 243 -15.55 -3.11 -3.19
C PRO A 243 -15.42 -2.80 -1.70
N SER A 244 -14.58 -3.57 -1.00
CA SER A 244 -14.32 -3.26 0.40
C SER A 244 -13.52 -1.96 0.50
N THR A 245 -13.90 -1.08 1.42
CA THR A 245 -13.17 0.16 1.77
C THR A 245 -11.69 -0.13 2.03
N ARG A 246 -11.41 -1.25 2.71
CA ARG A 246 -10.06 -1.78 2.96
C ARG A 246 -9.27 -2.03 1.69
N SER A 247 -9.84 -2.78 0.73
CA SER A 247 -9.17 -3.10 -0.53
C SER A 247 -8.87 -1.84 -1.33
N MET A 248 -9.76 -0.86 -1.32
CA MET A 248 -9.50 0.42 -1.98
C MET A 248 -8.37 1.17 -1.31
N ALA A 249 -8.44 1.34 0.01
CA ALA A 249 -7.43 2.10 0.74
C ALA A 249 -6.04 1.49 0.55
N ILE A 250 -5.95 0.17 0.51
CA ILE A 250 -4.74 -0.58 0.22
C ILE A 250 -4.19 -0.31 -1.18
N LEU A 251 -5.04 -0.48 -2.21
CA LEU A 251 -4.61 -0.37 -3.61
C LEU A 251 -4.25 1.06 -4.01
N VAL A 252 -4.85 2.05 -3.34
CA VAL A 252 -4.53 3.48 -3.53
C VAL A 252 -3.29 3.87 -2.73
N ALA A 253 -3.20 3.51 -1.44
CA ALA A 253 -2.09 3.96 -0.61
C ALA A 253 -0.74 3.37 -1.00
N ALA A 254 -0.69 2.08 -1.37
CA ALA A 254 0.58 1.43 -1.69
C ALA A 254 1.40 2.16 -2.79
N PRO A 255 0.85 2.43 -3.98
CA PRO A 255 1.58 3.13 -5.03
C PRO A 255 1.82 4.60 -4.68
N THR A 256 0.87 5.25 -4.00
CA THR A 256 1.03 6.63 -3.56
C THR A 256 2.21 6.79 -2.59
N ILE A 257 2.32 5.93 -1.56
CA ILE A 257 3.43 5.95 -0.60
C ILE A 257 4.76 5.90 -1.35
N LEU A 258 4.88 4.95 -2.28
CA LEU A 258 6.12 4.69 -3.01
C LEU A 258 6.50 5.84 -3.93
N ILE A 259 5.57 6.33 -4.77
CA ILE A 259 5.81 7.43 -5.70
C ILE A 259 6.19 8.70 -4.93
N ASP A 260 5.40 9.04 -3.91
CA ASP A 260 5.60 10.26 -3.13
C ASP A 260 6.91 10.21 -2.34
N THR A 261 7.31 9.04 -1.84
CA THR A 261 8.58 8.88 -1.14
C THR A 261 9.76 9.18 -2.06
N GLN A 262 9.77 8.63 -3.28
CA GLN A 262 10.87 8.87 -4.21
C GLN A 262 10.93 10.33 -4.63
N LEU A 263 9.77 10.91 -4.98
CA LEU A 263 9.70 12.30 -5.40
C LEU A 263 10.21 13.23 -4.29
N ARG A 264 9.76 13.02 -3.04
CA ARG A 264 10.22 13.79 -1.88
C ARG A 264 11.71 13.59 -1.62
N THR A 265 12.20 12.35 -1.67
CA THR A 265 13.63 12.07 -1.46
C THR A 265 14.49 12.83 -2.47
N MET A 266 14.08 12.88 -3.75
CA MET A 266 14.81 13.61 -4.80
C MET A 266 14.74 15.13 -4.62
N LEU A 267 13.58 15.67 -4.23
CA LEU A 267 13.40 17.11 -3.98
C LEU A 267 14.19 17.58 -2.74
N LEU A 268 14.19 16.80 -1.67
CA LEU A 268 14.90 17.11 -0.43
C LEU A 268 16.42 16.97 -0.58
N TRP A 269 16.88 16.10 -1.50
CA TRP A 269 18.31 15.88 -1.73
C TRP A 269 19.02 17.05 -2.41
N GLN A 270 18.30 17.94 -3.12
CA GLN A 270 18.91 18.98 -3.95
C GLN A 270 19.61 20.14 -3.19
N GLY A 271 19.85 20.00 -1.88
CA GLY A 271 20.84 20.77 -1.11
C GLY A 271 20.50 22.23 -0.79
N ASN A 272 19.48 22.81 -1.43
CA ASN A 272 19.08 24.18 -1.18
C ASN A 272 17.84 24.24 -0.25
N ASN A 273 18.07 24.47 1.05
CA ASN A 273 17.01 24.47 2.07
C ASN A 273 15.83 25.39 1.74
N SER A 274 16.07 26.54 1.09
CA SER A 274 14.99 27.46 0.69
C SER A 274 14.18 26.90 -0.48
N LEU A 275 14.83 26.32 -1.49
CA LEU A 275 14.18 25.65 -2.60
C LEU A 275 13.37 24.43 -2.13
N THR A 276 13.90 23.69 -1.16
CA THR A 276 13.23 22.54 -0.57
C THR A 276 11.98 22.94 0.22
N LEU A 277 12.04 24.04 0.98
CA LEU A 277 10.89 24.57 1.70
C LEU A 277 9.82 25.11 0.73
N VAL A 278 10.23 25.92 -0.24
CA VAL A 278 9.34 26.48 -1.28
C VAL A 278 8.71 25.35 -2.10
N GLY A 279 9.50 24.36 -2.51
CA GLY A 279 9.02 23.17 -3.20
C GLY A 279 7.98 22.42 -2.36
N SER A 280 8.22 22.24 -1.06
CA SER A 280 7.27 21.55 -0.17
C SER A 280 5.98 22.33 0.03
N VAL A 281 6.05 23.65 0.18
CA VAL A 281 4.86 24.51 0.23
C VAL A 281 4.09 24.45 -1.08
N LEU A 282 4.79 24.50 -2.21
CA LEU A 282 4.17 24.41 -3.54
C LEU A 282 3.49 23.05 -3.76
N LEU A 283 4.13 21.95 -3.37
CA LEU A 283 3.54 20.60 -3.40
C LEU A 283 2.26 20.55 -2.56
N ALA A 284 2.29 21.09 -1.34
CA ALA A 284 1.14 21.11 -0.44
C ALA A 284 -0.01 21.96 -1.00
N LEU A 285 0.29 23.12 -1.61
CA LEU A 285 -0.72 23.96 -2.26
C LEU A 285 -1.35 23.28 -3.48
N ILE A 286 -0.53 22.65 -4.34
CA ILE A 286 -1.01 21.87 -5.49
C ILE A 286 -1.93 20.75 -5.01
N GLU A 287 -1.56 20.07 -3.93
CA GLU A 287 -2.37 19.02 -3.33
C GLU A 287 -3.73 19.54 -2.86
N ILE A 288 -3.79 20.67 -2.13
CA ILE A 288 -5.07 21.31 -1.74
C ILE A 288 -5.95 21.57 -2.95
N VAL A 289 -5.38 22.17 -3.99
CA VAL A 289 -6.12 22.54 -5.19
C VAL A 289 -6.67 21.27 -5.86
N LEU A 290 -5.85 20.23 -5.99
CA LEU A 290 -6.29 18.96 -6.57
C LEU A 290 -7.37 18.27 -5.72
N ARG A 291 -7.23 18.23 -4.40
CA ARG A 291 -8.24 17.68 -3.48
C ARG A 291 -9.56 18.44 -3.58
N SER A 292 -9.50 19.76 -3.58
CA SER A 292 -10.67 20.64 -3.72
C SER A 292 -11.36 20.47 -5.07
N ILE A 293 -10.59 20.41 -6.17
CA ILE A 293 -11.12 20.17 -7.52
C ILE A 293 -11.78 18.79 -7.59
N ARG A 294 -11.16 17.75 -7.02
CA ARG A 294 -11.73 16.39 -7.00
C ARG A 294 -13.01 16.32 -6.19
N ALA A 295 -13.04 16.91 -5.00
CA ALA A 295 -14.25 16.99 -4.18
C ALA A 295 -15.40 17.69 -4.92
N LEU A 296 -15.09 18.80 -5.59
CA LEU A 296 -16.07 19.52 -6.41
C LEU A 296 -16.52 18.70 -7.63
N HIS A 297 -15.60 18.00 -8.29
CA HIS A 297 -15.90 17.16 -9.45
C HIS A 297 -16.82 15.99 -9.07
N VAL A 298 -16.52 15.30 -7.96
CA VAL A 298 -17.38 14.24 -7.43
C VAL A 298 -18.75 14.81 -7.06
N ARG A 299 -18.81 15.96 -6.37
CA ARG A 299 -20.08 16.62 -6.06
C ARG A 299 -20.89 16.97 -7.31
N ARG A 300 -20.25 17.49 -8.37
CA ARG A 300 -20.92 17.78 -9.64
C ARG A 300 -21.41 16.51 -10.34
N GLN A 301 -20.62 15.44 -10.33
CA GLN A 301 -21.01 14.15 -10.89
C GLN A 301 -22.22 13.57 -10.14
N VAL A 302 -22.22 13.69 -8.80
CA VAL A 302 -23.34 13.33 -7.93
C VAL A 302 -24.58 14.15 -8.26
N GLN A 303 -24.46 15.47 -8.38
CA GLN A 303 -25.57 16.37 -8.70
C GLN A 303 -26.18 16.03 -10.07
N ARG A 304 -25.36 15.68 -11.07
CA ARG A 304 -25.84 15.24 -12.39
C ARG A 304 -26.64 13.95 -12.33
N ILE A 305 -26.19 12.98 -11.54
CA ILE A 305 -26.89 11.70 -11.33
C ILE A 305 -28.22 11.95 -10.60
N GLN A 306 -28.23 12.80 -9.57
CA GLN A 306 -29.45 13.18 -8.85
C GLN A 306 -30.43 13.93 -9.76
N SER A 307 -29.96 14.87 -10.59
CA SER A 307 -30.81 15.61 -11.54
C SER A 307 -31.38 14.71 -12.64
N GLN A 308 -30.64 13.69 -13.10
CA GLN A 308 -31.17 12.70 -14.04
C GLN A 308 -32.19 11.76 -13.41
N SER A 309 -32.05 11.43 -12.13
CA SER A 309 -33.04 10.64 -11.38
C SER A 309 -34.29 11.44 -10.97
N GLN A 310 -34.21 12.79 -10.95
CA GLN A 310 -35.32 13.67 -10.55
C GLN A 310 -36.02 14.37 -11.70
N SER A 311 -35.63 14.19 -12.96
CA SER A 311 -36.37 14.79 -14.09
C SER A 311 -37.81 14.26 -14.10
N PRO A 312 -38.82 15.11 -13.85
CA PRO A 312 -40.20 14.72 -14.08
C PRO A 312 -40.35 14.54 -15.59
N SER A 313 -41.14 13.54 -15.98
CA SER A 313 -41.60 13.39 -17.35
C SER A 313 -42.17 14.71 -17.87
N ALA A 314 -41.47 15.33 -18.81
CA ALA A 314 -42.03 16.32 -19.73
C ALA A 314 -42.20 15.67 -21.12
N ALA A 315 -42.76 14.46 -21.13
CA ALA A 315 -43.25 13.80 -22.35
C ALA A 315 -44.39 12.82 -22.01
N SER A 316 -45.44 13.30 -21.35
CA SER A 316 -46.80 12.90 -21.77
C SER A 316 -47.16 13.92 -22.85
N VAL A 317 -47.30 13.57 -24.11
CA VAL A 317 -48.46 12.87 -24.66
C VAL A 317 -48.00 12.06 -25.88
N VAL A 318 -48.40 10.78 -25.94
CA VAL A 318 -48.82 10.01 -27.13
C VAL A 318 -48.44 8.53 -26.94
N SER A 319 -49.49 7.71 -26.99
CA SER A 319 -49.52 6.25 -27.19
C SER A 319 -49.39 5.34 -25.97
N ILE A 320 -50.54 5.17 -25.31
CA ILE A 320 -50.96 3.95 -24.62
C ILE A 320 -51.09 2.84 -25.68
N GLU A 321 -50.04 2.05 -25.89
CA GLU A 321 -50.14 0.63 -26.33
C GLU A 321 -48.74 0.03 -26.48
N ARG A 322 -48.28 -0.68 -25.45
CA ARG A 322 -47.38 -1.86 -25.48
C ARG A 322 -46.75 -2.03 -24.10
N LEU A 323 -47.53 -2.62 -23.20
CA LEU A 323 -46.97 -3.42 -22.12
C LEU A 323 -46.33 -4.67 -22.75
N THR A 324 -45.02 -4.82 -22.62
CA THR A 324 -44.35 -6.08 -22.25
C THR A 324 -42.84 -5.82 -22.06
N LEU A 325 -42.33 -6.16 -20.87
CA LEU A 325 -40.96 -5.96 -20.36
C LEU A 325 -40.54 -4.53 -19.96
N ALA A 326 -41.35 -3.87 -19.13
CA ALA A 326 -40.88 -2.71 -18.36
C ALA A 326 -40.05 -3.17 -17.15
N SER A 327 -38.74 -2.89 -17.15
CA SER A 327 -37.95 -2.91 -15.91
C SER A 327 -38.51 -1.83 -14.98
N SER A 328 -38.97 -2.24 -13.80
CA SER A 328 -39.68 -1.38 -12.84
C SER A 328 -38.91 -0.07 -12.54
N PRO A 329 -39.56 1.11 -12.53
CA PRO A 329 -38.92 2.41 -12.26
C PRO A 329 -38.27 2.50 -10.86
N SER A 330 -38.69 1.66 -9.91
CA SER A 330 -38.06 1.52 -8.59
C SER A 330 -36.63 0.96 -8.65
N SER A 331 -36.32 0.11 -9.64
CA SER A 331 -35.00 -0.52 -9.81
C SER A 331 -33.93 0.45 -10.34
N LEU A 332 -34.34 1.43 -11.14
CA LEU A 332 -33.47 2.49 -11.69
C LEU A 332 -33.06 3.50 -10.61
N ASN A 333 -34.02 3.94 -9.78
CA ASN A 333 -33.72 4.83 -8.64
C ASN A 333 -32.85 4.14 -7.59
N LEU A 334 -33.11 2.86 -7.28
CA LEU A 334 -32.27 2.09 -6.36
C LEU A 334 -30.84 1.91 -6.89
N ARG A 335 -30.67 1.66 -8.20
CA ARG A 335 -29.34 1.55 -8.82
C ARG A 335 -28.57 2.87 -8.80
N GLY A 336 -29.24 4.00 -9.06
CA GLY A 336 -28.65 5.34 -8.94
C GLY A 336 -28.18 5.65 -7.52
N VAL A 337 -29.00 5.34 -6.50
CA VAL A 337 -28.66 5.53 -5.09
C VAL A 337 -27.50 4.62 -4.64
N ILE A 338 -27.50 3.35 -5.04
CA ILE A 338 -26.39 2.43 -4.74
C ILE A 338 -25.10 2.90 -5.42
N HIS A 339 -25.17 3.34 -6.67
CA HIS A 339 -24.01 3.86 -7.39
C HIS A 339 -23.46 5.13 -6.74
N PHE A 340 -24.35 6.04 -6.33
CA PHE A 340 -24.01 7.24 -5.57
C PHE A 340 -23.27 6.91 -4.27
N GLN A 341 -23.84 6.05 -3.43
CA GLN A 341 -23.22 5.66 -2.17
C GLN A 341 -21.88 4.96 -2.37
N THR A 342 -21.76 4.16 -3.44
CA THR A 342 -20.50 3.49 -3.79
C THR A 342 -19.45 4.51 -4.19
N LEU A 343 -19.78 5.47 -5.05
CA LEU A 343 -18.85 6.51 -5.50
C LEU A 343 -18.37 7.39 -4.34
N MET A 344 -19.26 7.79 -3.43
CA MET A 344 -18.90 8.58 -2.25
C MET A 344 -18.00 7.81 -1.29
N ARG A 345 -18.28 6.52 -1.03
CA ARG A 345 -17.40 5.67 -0.22
C ARG A 345 -16.04 5.45 -0.86
N LEU A 346 -16.01 5.29 -2.19
CA LEU A 346 -14.74 5.17 -2.93
C LEU A 346 -13.93 6.47 -2.80
N HIS A 347 -14.56 7.62 -2.99
CA HIS A 347 -13.87 8.90 -2.86
C HIS A 347 -13.37 9.15 -1.42
N ALA A 348 -14.16 8.82 -0.40
CA ALA A 348 -13.74 8.89 0.99
C ALA A 348 -12.53 7.97 1.27
N ALA A 349 -12.54 6.76 0.73
CA ALA A 349 -11.44 5.81 0.87
C ALA A 349 -10.17 6.28 0.14
N GLU A 350 -10.31 6.90 -1.03
CA GLU A 350 -9.22 7.52 -1.77
C GLU A 350 -8.55 8.61 -0.94
N ILE A 351 -9.33 9.59 -0.49
CA ILE A 351 -8.86 10.71 0.34
C ILE A 351 -8.15 10.18 1.58
N TYR A 352 -8.80 9.26 2.29
CA TYR A 352 -8.27 8.69 3.52
C TYR A 352 -6.94 7.95 3.29
N ALA A 353 -6.85 7.16 2.22
CA ALA A 353 -5.65 6.43 1.85
C ALA A 353 -4.53 7.36 1.40
N ASP A 354 -4.85 8.40 0.66
CA ASP A 354 -3.91 9.40 0.14
C ASP A 354 -3.30 10.21 1.30
N MET A 355 -4.08 10.63 2.30
CA MET A 355 -3.54 11.29 3.51
C MET A 355 -2.58 10.37 4.26
N HIS A 356 -2.99 9.13 4.57
CA HIS A 356 -2.10 8.16 5.21
C HIS A 356 -0.82 7.95 4.41
N ALA A 357 -0.95 7.85 3.10
CA ALA A 357 0.17 7.66 2.20
C ALA A 357 1.15 8.83 2.24
N GLU A 358 0.65 10.06 2.34
CA GLU A 358 1.46 11.27 2.41
C GLU A 358 2.37 11.29 3.64
N TYR A 359 1.81 11.12 4.85
CA TYR A 359 2.59 11.12 6.10
C TYR A 359 3.60 9.98 6.15
N ILE A 360 3.23 8.79 5.65
CA ILE A 360 4.14 7.65 5.57
C ILE A 360 5.26 7.95 4.58
N ALA A 361 4.94 8.52 3.42
CA ALA A 361 5.92 8.88 2.41
C ALA A 361 6.92 9.94 2.92
N MET A 362 6.44 10.95 3.64
CA MET A 362 7.29 11.90 4.35
C MET A 362 8.22 11.18 5.31
N GLY A 363 7.67 10.37 6.22
CA GLY A 363 8.45 9.60 7.21
C GLY A 363 9.50 8.69 6.58
N CYS A 364 9.14 7.95 5.53
CA CYS A 364 10.05 7.12 4.75
C CYS A 364 11.15 7.94 4.06
N SER A 365 10.79 9.07 3.43
CA SER A 365 11.77 9.94 2.76
C SER A 365 12.80 10.51 3.74
N TYR A 366 12.37 10.93 4.94
CA TYR A 366 13.29 11.37 5.97
C TYR A 366 14.16 10.22 6.49
N ALA A 367 13.61 9.02 6.71
CA ALA A 367 14.41 7.85 7.10
C ALA A 367 15.53 7.58 6.10
N ILE A 368 15.21 7.61 4.79
CA ILE A 368 16.15 7.41 3.71
C ILE A 368 17.25 8.49 3.73
N LEU A 369 16.87 9.76 3.85
CA LEU A 369 17.85 10.85 3.83
C LEU A 369 18.77 10.85 5.04
N PHE A 370 18.26 10.58 6.24
CA PHE A 370 19.08 10.55 7.45
C PHE A 370 19.99 9.32 7.52
N LEU A 371 19.52 8.17 7.06
CA LEU A 371 20.21 6.90 7.29
C LEU A 371 21.00 6.42 6.08
N PHE A 372 20.53 6.75 4.87
CA PHE A 372 21.21 6.38 3.62
C PHE A 372 21.93 7.57 2.98
N GLY A 373 21.52 8.81 3.26
CA GLY A 373 22.08 10.03 2.65
C GLY A 373 23.60 10.17 2.79
N SER A 374 24.12 10.01 3.99
CA SER A 374 25.56 10.12 4.27
C SER A 374 26.28 8.76 4.30
N HIS A 375 25.59 7.67 3.96
CA HIS A 375 26.11 6.34 4.18
C HIS A 375 26.92 5.84 2.97
N PRO A 376 28.17 5.36 3.16
CA PRO A 376 29.10 5.07 2.06
C PRO A 376 28.64 3.96 1.10
N ARG A 377 27.72 3.10 1.55
CA ARG A 377 27.13 2.03 0.73
C ARG A 377 25.98 2.48 -0.18
N PHE A 378 25.38 3.64 0.07
CA PHE A 378 24.22 4.11 -0.67
C PHE A 378 24.60 5.34 -1.50
N HIS A 379 24.28 5.29 -2.79
CA HIS A 379 24.43 6.40 -3.72
C HIS A 379 23.05 6.99 -4.00
N LEU A 380 22.71 8.05 -3.26
CA LEU A 380 21.58 8.90 -3.61
C LEU A 380 21.91 9.88 -4.74
N ASN A 381 23.19 10.00 -5.13
CA ASN A 381 23.67 10.86 -6.20
C ASN A 381 24.59 10.12 -7.18
N ASN A 382 24.25 10.10 -8.47
CA ASN A 382 25.17 9.71 -9.54
C ASN A 382 25.99 10.90 -10.08
N ASN A 383 25.73 12.14 -9.61
CA ASN A 383 26.25 13.38 -10.19
C ASN A 383 27.18 14.17 -9.26
N ALA A 384 27.62 13.61 -8.11
CA ALA A 384 28.71 14.23 -7.36
C ALA A 384 30.01 13.93 -8.10
N SER A 385 30.43 14.87 -8.95
CA SER A 385 31.81 14.95 -9.40
C SER A 385 32.74 14.86 -8.19
N ALA A 386 33.84 14.12 -8.36
CA ALA A 386 34.82 13.75 -7.34
C ALA A 386 35.50 14.91 -6.59
N ASP A 387 35.11 16.17 -6.88
CA ASP A 387 35.71 17.39 -6.33
C ASP A 387 34.87 18.11 -5.27
N SER A 388 33.71 17.58 -4.88
CA SER A 388 32.94 18.15 -3.76
C SER A 388 33.24 17.42 -2.45
N SER A 389 34.29 17.90 -1.78
CA SER A 389 34.57 17.63 -0.38
C SER A 389 33.28 17.65 0.47
N SER A 390 32.97 16.52 1.09
CA SER A 390 32.07 16.39 2.26
C SER A 390 30.85 17.31 2.30
N ILE A 391 29.98 17.29 1.28
CA ILE A 391 28.64 17.90 1.42
C ILE A 391 27.83 16.96 2.32
N THR A 392 27.94 17.21 3.62
CA THR A 392 27.06 16.64 4.63
C THR A 392 25.68 17.25 4.39
N HIS A 393 24.84 16.59 3.59
CA HIS A 393 23.45 16.99 3.36
C HIS A 393 22.67 16.85 4.67
N THR A 394 22.72 17.89 5.49
CA THR A 394 21.99 17.98 6.74
C THR A 394 20.64 18.62 6.45
N VAL A 395 19.63 17.79 6.17
CA VAL A 395 18.25 18.24 6.22
C VAL A 395 17.99 18.65 7.66
N SER A 396 17.83 19.96 7.90
CA SER A 396 17.59 20.48 9.25
C SER A 396 16.32 19.86 9.83
N PHE A 397 16.39 19.40 11.08
CA PHE A 397 15.23 18.92 11.82
C PHE A 397 14.09 19.95 11.85
N VAL A 398 14.42 21.24 11.86
CA VAL A 398 13.45 22.34 11.80
C VAL A 398 12.65 22.30 10.50
N THR A 399 13.31 22.05 9.35
CA THR A 399 12.65 21.95 8.05
C THR A 399 11.67 20.77 7.99
N ILE A 400 12.02 19.65 8.63
CA ILE A 400 11.16 18.46 8.72
C ILE A 400 9.91 18.74 9.54
N VAL A 401 10.09 19.32 10.73
CA VAL A 401 8.97 19.67 11.62
C VAL A 401 8.05 20.68 10.95
N LEU A 402 8.62 21.66 10.25
CA LEU A 402 7.85 22.66 9.52
C LEU A 402 7.08 22.05 8.34
N GLN A 403 7.70 21.21 7.52
CA GLN A 403 7.02 20.51 6.42
C GLN A 403 5.88 19.62 6.91
N LEU A 404 6.12 18.85 7.98
CA LEU A 404 5.09 18.03 8.60
C LEU A 404 3.95 18.89 9.17
N GLY A 405 4.27 19.98 9.86
CA GLY A 405 3.30 20.91 10.41
C GLY A 405 2.42 21.55 9.34
N ILE A 406 3.02 21.99 8.24
CA ILE A 406 2.29 22.53 7.08
C ILE A 406 1.36 21.47 6.50
N ALA A 407 1.83 20.25 6.27
CA ALA A 407 1.00 19.17 5.74
C ALA A 407 -0.21 18.87 6.65
N VAL A 408 -0.01 18.79 7.97
CA VAL A 408 -1.12 18.57 8.92
C VAL A 408 -2.15 19.70 8.87
N VAL A 409 -1.71 20.96 8.81
CA VAL A 409 -2.62 22.11 8.72
C VAL A 409 -3.41 22.10 7.41
N VAL A 410 -2.71 21.82 6.31
CA VAL A 410 -3.28 21.73 4.96
C VAL A 410 -4.34 20.64 4.89
N ASP A 411 -4.02 19.44 5.36
CA ASP A 411 -4.93 18.30 5.40
C ASP A 411 -6.15 18.56 6.28
N PHE A 412 -5.95 19.24 7.41
CA PHE A 412 -7.05 19.61 8.29
C PHE A 412 -8.05 20.53 7.59
N VAL A 413 -7.56 21.56 6.88
CA VAL A 413 -8.41 22.48 6.11
C VAL A 413 -9.11 21.76 4.96
N ALA A 414 -8.37 20.94 4.19
CA ALA A 414 -8.93 20.18 3.06
C ALA A 414 -10.03 19.20 3.52
N THR A 415 -9.78 18.46 4.61
CA THR A 415 -10.75 17.55 5.21
C THR A 415 -12.02 18.29 5.64
N GLY A 416 -11.89 19.50 6.18
CA GLY A 416 -13.05 20.34 6.52
C GLY A 416 -13.94 20.67 5.32
N VAL A 417 -13.32 21.01 4.18
CA VAL A 417 -14.03 21.27 2.90
C VAL A 417 -14.70 20.00 2.35
N GLU A 418 -14.04 18.85 2.50
CA GLU A 418 -14.55 17.54 2.04
C GLU A 418 -15.74 17.06 2.90
N ILE A 419 -15.66 17.21 4.22
CA ILE A 419 -16.79 16.93 5.14
C ILE A 419 -17.97 17.82 4.80
N HIS A 420 -17.74 19.12 4.58
CA HIS A 420 -18.81 20.04 4.15
C HIS A 420 -19.41 19.66 2.79
N SER A 421 -18.65 18.95 1.95
CA SER A 421 -19.09 18.42 0.66
C SER A 421 -19.79 17.05 0.77
N GLY A 422 -19.96 16.51 1.98
CA GLY A 422 -20.71 15.29 2.26
C GLY A 422 -19.90 13.99 2.28
N VAL A 423 -18.58 14.08 2.44
CA VAL A 423 -17.71 12.90 2.58
C VAL A 423 -17.78 12.37 4.01
N ASP A 424 -18.16 11.10 4.18
CA ASP A 424 -18.22 10.43 5.48
C ASP A 424 -16.95 9.61 5.75
N PHE A 425 -16.17 10.06 6.75
CA PHE A 425 -14.94 9.39 7.19
C PHE A 425 -15.17 8.42 8.35
N ALA A 426 -16.34 8.39 8.98
CA ALA A 426 -16.60 7.59 10.19
C ALA A 426 -16.45 6.09 9.92
N SER A 427 -16.85 5.63 8.72
CA SER A 427 -16.76 4.23 8.31
C SER A 427 -15.34 3.67 8.24
N PHE A 428 -14.30 4.50 8.29
CA PHE A 428 -12.90 4.07 8.20
C PHE A 428 -12.22 3.87 9.56
N ASN A 429 -12.85 4.29 10.65
CA ASN A 429 -12.28 4.16 11.99
C ASN A 429 -12.35 2.70 12.50
N GLU A 430 -13.33 1.93 12.05
CA GLU A 430 -13.52 0.51 12.43
C GLU A 430 -12.37 -0.41 11.98
N ASP A 431 -11.62 -0.01 10.96
CA ASP A 431 -10.57 -0.83 10.32
C ASP A 431 -9.15 -0.47 10.74
N GLY A 432 -9.01 0.37 11.79
CA GLY A 432 -7.77 1.05 12.14
C GLY A 432 -6.55 0.13 12.36
N ALA A 433 -6.73 -1.01 13.02
CA ALA A 433 -5.62 -1.92 13.36
C ALA A 433 -5.12 -2.72 12.14
N TYR A 434 -6.04 -3.17 11.30
CA TYR A 434 -5.70 -3.85 10.04
C TYR A 434 -4.96 -2.92 9.10
N LEU A 435 -5.51 -1.71 8.92
CA LEU A 435 -4.89 -0.73 8.04
C LEU A 435 -3.52 -0.30 8.57
N ALA A 436 -3.35 -0.10 9.88
CA ALA A 436 -2.04 0.22 10.47
C ALA A 436 -0.99 -0.86 10.17
N SER A 437 -1.35 -2.14 10.36
CA SER A 437 -0.46 -3.27 10.09
C SER A 437 -0.09 -3.35 8.61
N PHE A 438 -1.08 -3.17 7.73
CA PHE A 438 -0.86 -3.16 6.29
C PHE A 438 0.03 -2.00 5.84
N MET A 439 -0.26 -0.79 6.30
CA MET A 439 0.52 0.41 5.96
C MET A 439 1.96 0.30 6.45
N ALA A 440 2.19 -0.33 7.61
CA ALA A 440 3.54 -0.65 8.08
C ALA A 440 4.25 -1.63 7.14
N ALA A 441 3.57 -2.66 6.63
CA ALA A 441 4.15 -3.57 5.63
C ALA A 441 4.52 -2.86 4.32
N VAL A 442 3.70 -1.91 3.86
CA VAL A 442 4.01 -1.07 2.69
C VAL A 442 5.21 -0.16 2.97
N ALA A 443 5.27 0.49 4.13
CA ALA A 443 6.39 1.33 4.52
C ALA A 443 7.71 0.54 4.57
N VAL A 444 7.66 -0.69 5.09
CA VAL A 444 8.78 -1.64 5.09
C VAL A 444 9.22 -1.99 3.66
N ALA A 445 8.27 -2.32 2.77
CA ALA A 445 8.56 -2.57 1.36
C ALA A 445 9.17 -1.35 0.65
N ASN A 446 8.71 -0.15 1.00
CA ASN A 446 9.22 1.10 0.44
C ASN A 446 10.67 1.38 0.84
N ILE A 447 11.05 1.15 2.11
CA ILE A 447 12.45 1.23 2.54
C ILE A 447 13.30 0.16 1.84
N HIS A 448 12.78 -1.05 1.67
CA HIS A 448 13.50 -2.11 0.96
C HIS A 448 13.72 -1.79 -0.53
N ILE A 449 12.69 -1.28 -1.22
CA ILE A 449 12.78 -0.83 -2.62
C ILE A 449 13.81 0.30 -2.73
N SER A 450 13.67 1.33 -1.90
CA SER A 450 14.57 2.51 -1.91
C SER A 450 16.02 2.12 -1.62
N SER A 451 16.25 1.34 -0.55
CA SER A 451 17.59 0.87 -0.20
C SER A 451 18.21 0.03 -1.33
N SER A 452 17.44 -0.82 -2.02
CA SER A 452 17.98 -1.64 -3.12
C SER A 452 18.35 -0.81 -4.35
N ILE A 453 17.58 0.24 -4.63
CA ILE A 453 17.85 1.16 -5.75
C ILE A 453 19.11 1.96 -5.48
N TYR A 454 19.21 2.57 -4.30
CA TYR A 454 20.36 3.38 -3.91
C TYR A 454 21.59 2.57 -3.54
N LEU A 455 21.47 1.26 -3.29
CA LEU A 455 22.62 0.42 -2.95
C LEU A 455 23.63 0.39 -4.10
N ARG A 456 24.89 0.70 -3.80
CA ARG A 456 26.00 0.61 -4.75
C ARG A 456 26.29 -0.86 -5.08
N SER A 457 25.99 -1.27 -6.31
CA SER A 457 26.62 -2.45 -6.91
C SER A 457 28.08 -2.07 -7.15
N GLN A 458 29.01 -2.84 -6.58
CA GLN A 458 30.46 -2.55 -6.57
C GLN A 458 30.98 -1.83 -7.82
#